data_AF-A0A9N7LVE9-F1
#
_entry.id   AF-A0A9N7LVE9-F1
#
_cell.length_a   1.000
_cell.length_b   1.000
_cell.length_c   1.000
_cell.angle_alpha   90.00
_cell.angle_beta   90.00
_cell.angle_gamma   90.00
#
_symmetry.space_group_name_H-M   'P 1'
#
loop_
_entity.id
_entity.type
_entity.pdbx_description
1 polymer ?
#
loop_
_entity_poly.entity_id
_entity_poly.type
_entity_poly.pdbx_seq_one_letter_code
_entity_poly.pdbx_strand_id
1 'polypeptide(L)'
;MLFDLPPRWFSLFTRLGMRTSIRYKIPPMPFSLSVAQAADLVNTIAGIRAVRDVQLPAGRGLMFNAALSTVYRLPALDSLRPCLTLLEFG
;
A
#
# COMPACT_ATOMS: atom_id res chain seq x y z
N MET A 1 -1.44 -15.40 -3.10
CA MET A 1 -2.43 -14.36 -3.46
C MET A 1 -1.73 -13.03 -3.50
N LEU A 2 -1.96 -12.22 -4.54
CA LEU A 2 -1.44 -10.87 -4.64
C LEU A 2 -2.60 -9.89 -4.45
N PHE A 3 -2.43 -8.88 -3.61
CA PHE A 3 -3.39 -7.80 -3.47
C PHE A 3 -2.67 -6.47 -3.22
N ASP A 4 -3.28 -5.39 -3.65
CA ASP A 4 -2.84 -4.02 -3.40
C ASP A 4 -3.76 -3.34 -2.39
N LEU A 5 -3.17 -2.55 -1.49
CA LEU A 5 -3.91 -1.71 -0.57
C LEU A 5 -3.47 -0.26 -0.69
N PRO A 6 -4.43 0.68 -0.57
CA PRO A 6 -4.09 2.08 -0.48
C PRO A 6 -3.27 2.32 0.80
N PRO A 7 -2.32 3.28 0.77
CA PRO A 7 -1.69 3.78 1.98
C PRO A 7 -2.74 4.18 3.02
N ARG A 8 -2.43 4.00 4.31
CA ARG A 8 -3.38 4.26 5.41
C ARG A 8 -3.90 5.70 5.41
N TRP A 9 -3.04 6.67 5.10
CA TRP A 9 -3.44 8.07 4.98
C TRP A 9 -4.39 8.30 3.79
N PHE A 10 -4.20 7.56 2.69
CA PHE A 10 -5.02 7.68 1.49
C PHE A 10 -6.41 7.07 1.72
N SER A 11 -6.49 5.92 2.40
CA SER A 11 -7.76 5.35 2.86
C SER A 11 -8.56 6.36 3.69
N LEU A 12 -7.94 7.00 4.69
CA LEU A 12 -8.57 8.06 5.49
C LEU A 12 -9.04 9.23 4.62
N PHE A 13 -8.24 9.64 3.65
CA PHE A 13 -8.59 10.73 2.74
C PHE A 13 -9.78 10.37 1.83
N THR A 14 -9.83 9.14 1.31
CA THR A 14 -10.94 8.68 0.47
C THR A 14 -12.26 8.59 1.24
N ARG A 15 -12.21 8.30 2.54
CA ARG A 15 -13.40 8.31 3.42
C ARG A 15 -14.02 9.70 3.57
N LEU A 16 -13.23 10.77 3.44
CA LEU A 16 -13.73 12.15 3.46
C LEU A 16 -14.46 12.53 2.16
N GLY A 17 -14.42 11.68 1.13
CA GLY A 17 -15.16 11.87 -0.11
C GLY A 17 -14.48 12.87 -1.05
N MET A 18 -13.42 12.42 -1.72
CA MET A 18 -12.69 13.23 -2.70
C MET A 18 -13.29 13.08 -4.12
N ARG A 19 -13.40 14.20 -4.84
CA ARG A 19 -13.66 14.22 -6.29
C ARG A 19 -12.35 14.45 -7.03
N THR A 20 -11.94 13.49 -7.86
CA THR A 20 -10.79 13.63 -8.77
C THR A 20 -11.16 14.29 -10.09
N SER A 21 -12.45 14.28 -10.45
CA SER A 21 -12.98 14.95 -11.64
C SER A 21 -14.44 15.37 -11.40
N ILE A 22 -14.97 16.23 -12.28
CA ILE A 22 -16.38 16.68 -12.27
C ILE A 22 -17.34 15.47 -12.26
N ARG A 23 -16.98 14.39 -12.96
CA ARG A 23 -17.82 13.19 -13.12
C ARG A 23 -17.40 12.01 -12.25
N TYR A 24 -16.32 12.11 -11.49
CA TYR A 24 -15.79 10.97 -10.73
C TYR A 24 -15.50 11.34 -9.29
N LYS A 25 -16.26 10.72 -8.39
CA LYS A 25 -15.99 10.70 -6.95
C LYS A 25 -15.32 9.38 -6.64
N ILE A 26 -14.16 9.45 -5.98
CA ILE A 26 -13.44 8.25 -5.57
C ILE A 26 -14.29 7.49 -4.56
N PRO A 27 -14.49 6.17 -4.76
CA PRO A 27 -15.21 5.36 -3.79
C PRO A 27 -14.44 5.33 -2.46
N PRO A 28 -15.13 5.27 -1.31
CA PRO A 28 -14.46 5.09 -0.05
C PRO A 28 -13.72 3.74 -0.06
N MET A 29 -12.44 3.75 0.30
CA MET A 29 -11.64 2.53 0.46
C MET A 29 -11.34 2.32 1.95
N PRO A 30 -12.26 1.71 2.72
CA PRO A 30 -12.17 1.63 4.18
C PRO A 30 -11.12 0.62 4.68
N PHE A 31 -10.68 -0.29 3.83
CA PHE A 31 -9.71 -1.32 4.18
C PHE A 31 -8.30 -0.89 3.75
N SER A 32 -7.38 -0.84 4.73
CA SER A 32 -5.97 -0.54 4.50
C SER A 32 -5.13 -1.17 5.60
N LEU A 33 -3.91 -1.56 5.29
CA LEU A 33 -2.92 -2.07 6.23
C LEU A 33 -1.62 -1.29 6.07
N SER A 34 -0.89 -1.05 7.16
CA SER A 34 0.51 -0.64 7.07
C SER A 34 1.38 -1.84 6.69
N VAL A 35 2.62 -1.62 6.23
CA VAL A 35 3.49 -2.74 5.88
C VAL A 35 3.82 -3.63 7.08
N ALA A 36 3.99 -3.05 8.28
CA ALA A 36 4.15 -3.83 9.50
C ALA A 36 2.92 -4.71 9.79
N GLN A 37 1.71 -4.19 9.59
CA GLN A 37 0.48 -4.97 9.76
C GLN A 37 0.34 -6.06 8.70
N ALA A 38 0.74 -5.78 7.45
CA ALA A 38 0.76 -6.77 6.39
C ALA A 38 1.76 -7.90 6.71
N ALA A 39 2.97 -7.56 7.17
CA ALA A 39 3.98 -8.55 7.57
C ALA A 39 3.50 -9.46 8.72
N ASP A 40 2.72 -8.91 9.64
CA ASP A 40 2.14 -9.67 10.76
C ASP A 40 0.99 -10.62 10.36
N LEU A 41 0.57 -10.61 9.09
CA LEU A 41 -0.44 -11.56 8.59
C LEU A 41 0.00 -13.03 8.71
N VAL A 42 1.32 -13.30 8.68
CA VAL A 42 1.87 -14.64 8.95
C VAL A 42 1.52 -15.15 10.34
N ASN A 43 1.46 -14.26 11.34
CA ASN A 43 1.21 -14.62 12.73
C ASN A 43 -0.28 -14.63 13.08
N THR A 44 -1.10 -13.90 12.33
CA THR A 44 -2.52 -13.68 12.65
C THR A 44 -3.48 -14.59 11.90
N ILE A 45 -3.12 -15.06 10.70
CA ILE A 45 -3.98 -15.91 9.87
C ILE A 45 -3.33 -17.28 9.70
N ALA A 46 -3.97 -18.30 10.28
CA ALA A 46 -3.57 -19.69 10.09
C ALA A 46 -3.64 -20.07 8.60
N GLY A 47 -2.52 -20.57 8.06
CA GLY A 47 -2.38 -20.96 6.65
C GLY A 47 -1.62 -19.97 5.77
N ILE A 48 -1.27 -18.78 6.28
CA ILE A 48 -0.29 -17.91 5.63
C ILE A 48 1.11 -18.35 6.05
N ARG A 49 1.92 -18.78 5.07
CA ARG A 49 3.29 -19.23 5.28
C ARG A 49 4.28 -18.08 5.20
N ALA A 50 4.07 -17.16 4.25
CA ALA A 50 4.95 -16.01 4.07
C ALA A 50 4.18 -14.82 3.50
N VAL A 51 4.65 -13.63 3.89
CA VAL A 51 4.20 -12.35 3.36
C VAL A 51 5.40 -11.65 2.73
N ARG A 52 5.25 -11.18 1.50
CA ARG A 52 6.26 -10.38 0.80
C ARG A 52 5.68 -9.05 0.37
N ASP A 53 6.37 -7.97 0.72
CA ASP A 53 6.10 -6.63 0.21
C ASP A 53 6.82 -6.46 -1.13
N VAL A 54 6.07 -6.15 -2.18
CA VAL A 54 6.57 -6.02 -3.55
C VAL A 54 6.79 -4.54 -3.85
N GLN A 55 8.02 -4.19 -4.24
CA GLN A 55 8.35 -2.83 -4.62
C GLN A 55 7.69 -2.47 -5.96
N LEU A 56 7.12 -1.27 -6.02
CA LEU A 56 6.58 -0.75 -7.26
C LEU A 56 7.70 -0.51 -8.28
N PRO A 57 7.47 -0.85 -9.56
CA PRO A 57 8.44 -0.56 -10.61
C PRO A 57 8.62 0.95 -10.77
N ALA A 58 9.77 1.34 -11.33
CA ALA A 58 10.07 2.72 -11.64
C ALA A 58 8.99 3.33 -12.55
N GLY A 59 8.47 4.49 -12.15
CA GLY A 59 7.50 5.28 -12.91
C GLY A 59 8.17 6.20 -13.93
N ARG A 60 7.40 7.15 -14.47
CA ARG A 60 7.90 8.16 -15.41
C ARG A 60 8.53 9.35 -14.67
N GLY A 61 9.75 9.70 -15.06
CA GLY A 61 10.48 10.89 -14.58
C GLY A 61 11.46 10.62 -13.43
N LEU A 62 12.64 11.23 -13.51
CA LEU A 62 13.73 11.06 -12.54
C LEU A 62 13.34 11.47 -11.11
N MET A 63 12.66 12.62 -10.97
CA MET A 63 12.24 13.13 -9.67
C MET A 63 11.26 12.19 -8.96
N PHE A 64 10.29 11.65 -9.68
CA PHE A 64 9.32 10.70 -9.14
C PHE A 64 10.02 9.42 -8.67
N ASN A 65 10.94 8.88 -9.48
CA ASN A 65 11.70 7.68 -9.12
C ASN A 65 12.64 7.90 -7.93
N ALA A 66 13.26 9.08 -7.82
CA ALA A 66 14.09 9.43 -6.67
C ALA A 66 13.27 9.53 -5.38
N ALA A 67 12.09 10.17 -5.44
CA ALA A 67 11.16 10.24 -4.31
C ALA A 67 10.69 8.84 -3.90
N LEU A 68 10.25 8.02 -4.86
CA LEU A 68 9.80 6.65 -4.61
C LEU A 68 10.90 5.80 -3.97
N SER A 69 12.12 5.85 -4.49
CA SER A 69 13.28 5.16 -3.91
C SER A 69 13.56 5.62 -2.48
N THR A 70 13.43 6.92 -2.20
CA THR A 70 13.66 7.46 -0.85
C THR A 70 12.60 6.95 0.13
N VAL A 71 11.34 6.91 -0.29
CA VAL A 71 10.24 6.37 0.51
C VAL A 71 10.45 4.88 0.81
N TYR A 72 10.90 4.07 -0.15
CA TYR A 72 11.19 2.65 0.08
C TYR A 72 12.41 2.39 0.97
N ARG A 73 13.36 3.33 1.06
CA ARG A 73 14.59 3.19 1.88
C ARG A 73 14.41 3.62 3.33
N LEU A 74 13.41 4.46 3.63
CA LEU A 74 13.22 5.04 4.94
C LEU A 74 12.02 4.39 5.65
N PRO A 75 12.24 3.58 6.71
CA PRO A 75 11.16 2.92 7.44
C PRO A 75 10.13 3.90 8.04
N ALA A 76 10.57 5.11 8.39
CA ALA A 76 9.68 6.17 8.89
C ALA A 76 8.63 6.61 7.85
N LEU A 77 8.88 6.39 6.56
CA LEU A 77 7.98 6.74 5.45
C LEU A 77 7.13 5.55 4.97
N ASP A 78 7.18 4.40 5.65
CA ASP A 78 6.40 3.21 5.31
C ASP A 78 4.88 3.45 5.37
N SER A 79 4.43 4.48 6.07
CA SER A 79 3.02 4.88 6.08
C SER A 79 2.57 5.51 4.75
N LEU A 80 3.50 6.10 4.00
CA LEU A 80 3.22 6.83 2.76
C LEU A 80 3.18 5.92 1.53
N ARG A 81 3.89 4.79 1.57
CA ARG A 81 4.00 3.89 0.43
C ARG A 81 2.74 3.06 0.21
N PRO A 82 2.37 2.78 -1.06
CA PRO A 82 1.36 1.78 -1.39
C PRO A 82 1.83 0.40 -0.92
N CYS A 83 0.89 -0.43 -0.45
CA CYS A 83 1.20 -1.76 0.04
C CYS A 83 0.81 -2.77 -1.04
N LEU A 84 1.79 -3.34 -1.76
CA LEU A 84 1.56 -4.40 -2.72
C LEU A 84 2.04 -5.71 -2.12
N THR A 85 1.11 -6.50 -1.59
CA THR A 85 1.44 -7.65 -0.75
C THR A 85 1.20 -8.96 -1.48
N LEU A 86 2.24 -9.80 -1.52
CA LEU A 86 2.18 -11.19 -1.99
C LEU A 86 2.12 -12.13 -0.78
N LEU A 87 1.00 -12.83 -0.65
CA LEU A 87 0.81 -13.91 0.31
C LEU A 87 1.15 -15.26 -0.31
N GLU A 88 1.95 -16.04 0.40
CA GLU A 88 2.19 -17.45 0.13
C GLU A 88 1.43 -18.27 1.17
N PHE A 89 0.63 -19.24 0.72
CA PHE A 89 -0.13 -20.14 1.57
C PHE A 89 0.53 -21.53 1.56
N GLY A 90 0.48 -22.25 2.67
CA GLY A 90 1.03 -23.60 2.78
C GLY A 90 1.00 -24.16 4.20
#